data_AF-A0A851CQ16-F1
#
_entry.id   AF-A0A851CQ16-F1
#
_cell.length_a   1.000
_cell.length_b   1.000
_cell.length_c   1.000
_cell.angle_alpha   90.00
_cell.angle_beta   90.00
_cell.angle_gamma   90.00
#
_symmetry.space_group_name_H-M   'P 1'
#
loop_
_entity.id
_entity.type
_entity.pdbx_description
1 polymer ?
#
loop_
_entity_poly.entity_id
_entity_poly.type
_entity_poly.pdbx_seq_one_letter_code
_entity_poly.pdbx_strand_id
1 'polypeptide(L)'
;LRPPQVEARTLAMLRGLLHQLHSACTRLASGARAFPSSIQETAGHVRHGVEGVQACLARAHSFHDLSELVLAQSRDTVARAQLGIEELLEHVGQHTPLPWLVGPFAPVLVEYPEDVPVEMSKWEGCVTVG
;
A
#
# COMPACT_ATOMS: atom_id res chain seq x y z
N LEU A 1 -14.84 -7.80 31.58
CA LEU A 1 -14.07 -8.44 30.48
C LEU A 1 -13.03 -9.34 31.11
N ARG A 2 -12.93 -10.61 30.70
CA ARG A 2 -11.93 -11.55 31.25
C ARG A 2 -10.55 -11.15 30.68
N PRO A 3 -9.48 -11.01 31.48
CA PRO A 3 -8.15 -10.58 30.99
C PRO A 3 -7.66 -11.30 29.71
N PRO A 4 -7.74 -12.65 29.59
CA PRO A 4 -7.28 -13.35 28.37
C PRO A 4 -8.08 -13.02 27.09
N GLN A 5 -9.32 -12.53 27.21
CA GLN A 5 -10.12 -12.11 26.05
C GLN A 5 -9.65 -10.77 25.50
N VAL A 6 -9.16 -9.88 26.37
CA VAL A 6 -8.65 -8.56 25.97
C VAL A 6 -7.33 -8.73 25.22
N GLU A 7 -6.44 -9.60 25.70
CA GLU A 7 -5.17 -9.90 25.04
C GLU A 7 -5.39 -10.50 23.65
N ALA A 8 -6.20 -11.56 23.54
CA ALA A 8 -6.50 -12.19 22.26
C ALA A 8 -7.12 -11.21 21.26
N ARG A 9 -8.05 -10.37 21.70
CA ARG A 9 -8.66 -9.32 20.86
C ARG A 9 -7.61 -8.30 20.41
N THR A 10 -6.74 -7.85 21.30
CA THR A 10 -5.69 -6.87 20.99
C THR A 10 -4.69 -7.41 19.99
N LEU A 11 -4.23 -8.65 20.18
CA LEU A 11 -3.35 -9.32 19.24
C LEU A 11 -4.02 -9.56 17.88
N ALA A 12 -5.31 -9.89 17.85
CA ALA A 12 -6.06 -10.02 16.61
C ALA A 12 -6.15 -8.68 15.86
N MET A 13 -6.43 -7.58 16.58
CA MET A 13 -6.43 -6.23 15.99
C MET A 13 -5.05 -5.84 15.47
N LEU A 14 -3.99 -6.07 16.26
CA LEU A 14 -2.60 -5.82 15.85
C LEU A 14 -2.24 -6.57 14.56
N ARG A 15 -2.54 -7.86 14.48
CA ARG A 15 -2.33 -8.66 13.26
C ARG A 15 -3.11 -8.10 12.06
N GLY A 16 -4.37 -7.70 12.27
CA GLY A 16 -5.19 -7.08 11.22
C GLY A 16 -4.56 -5.80 10.68
N LEU A 17 -4.08 -4.92 11.56
CA LEU A 17 -3.41 -3.67 11.17
C LEU A 17 -2.08 -3.93 10.45
N LEU A 18 -1.26 -4.85 10.95
CA LEU A 18 0.01 -5.22 10.30
C LEU A 18 -0.21 -5.82 8.92
N HIS A 19 -1.25 -6.65 8.76
CA HIS A 19 -1.61 -7.20 7.46
C HIS A 19 -2.05 -6.11 6.47
N GLN A 20 -2.85 -5.15 6.92
CA GLN A 20 -3.25 -4.00 6.09
C GLN A 20 -2.03 -3.16 5.69
N LEU A 21 -1.13 -2.89 6.63
CA LEU A 21 0.11 -2.16 6.38
C LEU A 21 1.01 -2.91 5.37
N HIS A 22 1.23 -4.20 5.55
CA HIS A 22 2.02 -5.02 4.62
C HIS A 22 1.40 -5.04 3.21
N SER A 23 0.08 -5.17 3.12
CA SER A 23 -0.65 -5.10 1.85
C SER A 23 -0.45 -3.75 1.16
N ALA A 24 -0.52 -2.64 1.91
CA ALA A 24 -0.26 -1.31 1.40
C ALA A 24 1.19 -1.14 0.92
N CYS A 25 2.18 -1.57 1.71
CA CYS A 25 3.60 -1.52 1.33
C CYS A 25 3.90 -2.40 0.11
N THR A 26 3.20 -3.53 -0.05
CA THR A 26 3.35 -4.39 -1.23
C THR A 26 2.81 -3.70 -2.49
N ARG A 27 1.65 -3.05 -2.39
CA ARG A 27 1.12 -2.23 -3.50
C ARG A 27 2.06 -1.08 -3.83
N LEU A 28 2.56 -0.37 -2.82
CA LEU A 28 3.53 0.71 -2.99
C LEU A 28 4.80 0.21 -3.70
N ALA A 29 5.39 -0.90 -3.27
CA ALA A 29 6.56 -1.50 -3.93
C ALA A 29 6.26 -1.96 -5.37
N SER A 30 5.04 -2.44 -5.66
CA SER A 30 4.65 -2.79 -7.02
C SER A 30 4.52 -1.56 -7.93
N GLY A 31 3.97 -0.46 -7.42
CA GLY A 31 3.92 0.82 -8.14
C GLY A 31 5.30 1.46 -8.32
N ALA A 32 6.19 1.26 -7.34
CA ALA A 32 7.57 1.76 -7.39
C ALA A 32 8.42 1.12 -8.49
N ARG A 33 8.03 -0.03 -9.08
CA ARG A 33 8.81 -0.71 -10.15
C ARG A 33 9.02 0.14 -11.40
N ALA A 34 8.19 1.15 -11.62
CA ALA A 34 8.30 2.07 -12.75
C ALA A 34 9.33 3.19 -12.53
N PHE A 35 9.92 3.29 -11.34
CA PHE A 35 10.81 4.37 -10.92
C PHE A 35 12.31 3.98 -10.99
N PRO A 36 13.27 4.92 -10.81
CA PRO A 36 14.69 4.59 -10.71
C PRO A 36 15.00 3.55 -9.62
N SER A 37 16.13 2.82 -9.77
CA SER A 37 16.51 1.72 -8.87
C SER A 37 16.61 2.14 -7.40
N SER A 38 17.05 3.36 -7.10
CA SER A 38 17.10 3.90 -5.74
C SER A 38 15.72 3.92 -5.06
N ILE A 39 14.68 4.32 -5.79
CA ILE A 39 13.29 4.34 -5.32
C ILE A 39 12.78 2.91 -5.13
N GLN A 40 13.09 2.02 -6.07
CA GLN A 40 12.71 0.61 -5.98
C GLN A 40 13.32 -0.06 -4.74
N GLU A 41 14.60 0.23 -4.45
CA GLU A 41 15.30 -0.27 -3.27
C GLU A 41 14.66 0.24 -1.98
N THR A 42 14.41 1.55 -1.86
CA THR A 42 13.74 2.13 -0.68
C THR A 42 12.35 1.52 -0.47
N ALA A 43 11.53 1.40 -1.53
CA ALA A 43 10.22 0.75 -1.43
C ALA A 43 10.34 -0.75 -1.06
N GLY A 44 11.38 -1.42 -1.54
CA GLY A 44 11.72 -2.79 -1.16
C GLY A 44 12.06 -2.93 0.32
N HIS A 45 12.90 -2.03 0.85
CA HIS A 45 13.27 -1.99 2.27
C HIS A 45 12.07 -1.74 3.18
N VAL A 46 11.21 -0.78 2.83
CA VAL A 46 9.95 -0.49 3.54
C VAL A 46 9.09 -1.76 3.62
N ARG A 47 8.85 -2.42 2.48
CA ARG A 47 8.04 -3.65 2.42
C ARG A 47 8.64 -4.76 3.28
N HIS A 48 9.95 -4.99 3.18
CA HIS A 48 10.62 -6.08 3.88
C HIS A 48 10.68 -5.83 5.40
N GLY A 49 10.90 -4.58 5.82
CA GLY A 49 10.84 -4.20 7.23
C GLY A 49 9.46 -4.49 7.85
N VAL A 50 8.39 -4.09 7.17
CA VAL A 50 7.02 -4.35 7.63
C VAL A 50 6.70 -5.85 7.64
N GLU A 51 7.15 -6.60 6.64
CA GLU A 51 7.03 -8.07 6.61
C GLU A 51 7.72 -8.72 7.81
N GLY A 52 8.93 -8.27 8.17
CA GLY A 52 9.67 -8.72 9.35
C GLY A 52 8.93 -8.44 10.66
N VAL A 53 8.34 -7.24 10.79
CA VAL A 53 7.50 -6.89 11.96
C VAL A 53 6.26 -7.77 12.02
N GLN A 54 5.57 -7.97 10.91
CA GLN A 54 4.41 -8.87 10.83
C GLN A 54 4.79 -10.29 11.25
N ALA A 55 5.90 -10.82 10.73
CA ALA A 55 6.36 -12.17 11.06
C ALA A 55 6.73 -12.33 12.54
N CYS A 56 7.41 -11.34 13.14
CA CYS A 56 7.74 -11.36 14.56
C CYS A 56 6.49 -11.36 15.43
N LEU A 57 5.55 -10.44 15.16
CA LEU A 57 4.37 -10.24 16.00
C LEU A 57 3.27 -11.29 15.76
N ALA A 58 3.24 -11.93 14.58
CA ALA A 58 2.29 -12.99 14.29
C ALA A 58 2.49 -14.23 15.18
N ARG A 59 3.73 -14.48 15.64
CA ARG A 59 4.12 -15.62 16.48
C ARG A 59 3.64 -15.53 17.93
N ALA A 60 3.22 -14.36 18.40
CA ALA A 60 2.82 -14.15 19.79
C ALA A 60 1.36 -14.57 20.05
N HIS A 61 1.11 -15.55 20.91
CA HIS A 61 -0.24 -16.00 21.26
C HIS A 61 -0.80 -15.29 22.50
N SER A 62 0.09 -14.69 23.29
CA SER A 62 -0.19 -13.91 24.50
C SER A 62 0.73 -12.69 24.59
N PHE A 63 0.46 -11.78 25.53
CA PHE A 63 1.37 -10.65 25.77
C PHE A 63 2.72 -11.07 26.37
N HIS A 64 2.79 -12.23 27.05
CA HIS A 64 4.07 -12.76 27.53
C HIS A 64 5.02 -13.09 26.37
N ASP A 65 4.49 -13.50 25.22
CA ASP A 65 5.32 -13.84 24.05
C ASP A 65 5.97 -12.61 23.39
N LEU A 66 5.57 -11.40 23.81
CA LEU A 66 6.07 -10.13 23.30
C LEU A 66 7.08 -9.54 24.28
N SER A 67 8.37 -9.70 23.97
CA SER A 67 9.42 -9.02 24.73
C SER A 67 9.48 -7.52 24.41
N GLU A 68 9.91 -6.72 25.39
CA GLU A 68 10.17 -5.28 25.21
C GLU A 68 11.12 -5.02 24.04
N LEU A 69 12.13 -5.88 23.85
CA LEU A 69 13.06 -5.78 22.73
C LEU A 69 12.35 -5.96 21.39
N VAL A 70 11.49 -6.97 21.25
CA VAL A 70 10.72 -7.22 20.01
C VAL A 70 9.78 -6.05 19.73
N LEU A 71 9.13 -5.49 20.76
CA LEU A 71 8.26 -4.33 20.61
C LEU A 71 9.03 -3.07 20.20
N ALA A 72 10.18 -2.82 20.83
CA ALA A 72 11.04 -1.69 20.50
C ALA A 72 11.56 -1.80 19.05
N GLN A 73 12.08 -2.97 18.66
CA GLN A 73 12.54 -3.23 17.30
C GLN A 73 11.42 -3.10 16.27
N SER A 74 10.22 -3.58 16.61
CA SER A 74 9.05 -3.48 15.74
C SER A 74 8.65 -2.02 15.50
N ARG A 75 8.59 -1.21 16.57
CA ARG A 75 8.28 0.23 16.49
C ARG A 75 9.30 0.99 15.68
N ASP A 76 10.58 0.75 15.94
CA ASP A 76 11.70 1.36 15.24
C ASP A 76 11.69 1.00 13.74
N THR A 77 11.38 -0.26 13.41
CA THR A 77 11.26 -0.70 12.01
C THR A 77 10.05 -0.07 11.31
N VAL A 78 8.90 0.06 11.99
CA VAL A 78 7.74 0.77 11.43
C VAL A 78 8.04 2.26 11.24
N ALA A 79 8.75 2.90 12.17
CA ALA A 79 9.16 4.28 12.04
C ALA A 79 10.10 4.49 10.85
N ARG A 80 11.09 3.60 10.66
CA ARG A 80 11.95 3.60 9.46
C ARG A 80 11.15 3.39 8.17
N ALA A 81 10.17 2.49 8.19
CA ALA A 81 9.30 2.25 7.04
C ALA A 81 8.50 3.52 6.70
N GLN A 82 8.00 4.23 7.71
CA GLN A 82 7.32 5.52 7.51
C GLN A 82 8.25 6.56 6.89
N LEU A 83 9.45 6.75 7.44
CA LEU A 83 10.44 7.68 6.87
C LEU A 83 10.80 7.35 5.42
N GLY A 84 10.97 6.06 5.11
CA GLY A 84 11.20 5.61 3.74
C GLY A 84 10.02 5.91 2.81
N ILE A 85 8.77 5.81 3.29
CA ILE A 85 7.59 6.21 2.51
C ILE A 85 7.58 7.73 2.28
N GLU A 86 7.91 8.53 3.29
CA GLU A 86 8.01 9.99 3.18
C GLU A 86 9.09 10.39 2.16
N GLU A 87 10.26 9.75 2.20
CA GLU A 87 11.33 9.95 1.20
C GLU A 87 10.86 9.61 -0.22
N LEU A 88 10.14 8.50 -0.39
CA LEU A 88 9.56 8.12 -1.68
C LEU A 88 8.57 9.17 -2.19
N LEU A 89 7.69 9.68 -1.32
CA LEU A 89 6.70 10.70 -1.68
C LEU A 89 7.37 12.02 -2.07
N GLU A 90 8.38 12.45 -1.31
CA GLU A 90 9.15 13.66 -1.60
C GLU A 90 9.86 13.52 -2.95
N HIS A 91 10.51 12.39 -3.22
CA HIS A 91 11.21 12.18 -4.47
C HIS A 91 10.26 12.22 -5.67
N VAL A 92 9.07 11.62 -5.58
CA VAL A 92 8.06 11.67 -6.64
C VAL A 92 7.50 13.09 -6.82
N GLY A 93 7.37 13.86 -5.73
CA GLY A 93 6.95 15.26 -5.79
C GLY A 93 7.97 16.16 -6.48
N GLN A 94 9.27 15.92 -6.25
CA GLN A 94 10.36 16.70 -6.83
C GLN A 94 10.71 16.26 -8.26
N HIS A 95 10.49 15.00 -8.59
CA HIS A 95 10.86 14.41 -9.86
C HIS A 95 9.65 13.70 -10.46
N THR A 96 9.06 14.23 -11.53
CA THR A 96 8.08 13.49 -12.34
C THR A 96 8.85 12.58 -13.30
N PRO A 97 9.03 11.28 -13.01
CA PRO A 97 9.86 10.44 -13.84
C PRO A 97 9.09 10.07 -15.12
N LEU A 98 9.74 10.23 -16.28
CA LEU A 98 9.20 9.83 -17.58
C LEU A 98 8.67 8.38 -17.67
N PRO A 99 9.23 7.36 -16.97
CA PRO A 99 8.67 6.00 -16.98
C PRO A 99 7.51 5.75 -16.00
N TRP A 100 7.00 6.76 -15.27
CA TRP A 100 5.99 6.53 -14.24
C TRP A 100 4.68 5.97 -14.83
N LEU A 101 4.45 4.68 -14.59
CA LEU A 101 3.19 4.02 -14.89
C LEU A 101 2.13 4.42 -13.85
N VAL A 102 1.28 5.38 -14.22
CA VAL A 102 0.04 5.68 -13.51
C VAL A 102 -1.12 4.84 -14.09
N GLY A 103 -2.11 4.48 -13.26
CA GLY A 103 -3.27 3.69 -13.69
C GLY A 103 -3.84 2.79 -12.59
N PRO A 104 -4.97 2.10 -12.85
CA PRO A 104 -5.61 1.89 -14.15
C PRO A 104 -6.38 3.11 -14.67
N PHE A 105 -6.35 3.34 -15.99
CA PHE A 105 -7.19 4.33 -16.67
C PHE A 105 -8.19 3.62 -17.57
N ALA A 106 -9.46 4.04 -17.51
CA ALA A 106 -10.49 3.62 -18.44
C ALA A 106 -10.81 4.79 -19.39
N PRO A 107 -11.00 4.54 -20.69
CA PRO A 107 -11.38 5.58 -21.62
C PRO A 107 -12.79 6.09 -21.26
N VAL A 108 -12.93 7.41 -21.15
CA VAL A 108 -14.24 8.07 -20.93
C VAL A 108 -14.99 8.23 -22.27
N LEU A 109 -14.26 8.24 -23.38
CA LEU A 109 -14.80 8.38 -24.72
C LEU A 109 -14.48 7.12 -25.53
N VAL A 110 -15.51 6.55 -26.14
CA VAL A 110 -15.40 5.44 -27.08
C VAL A 110 -15.72 5.99 -28.46
N GLU A 111 -14.75 5.95 -29.36
CA GLU A 111 -14.95 6.32 -30.76
C GLU A 111 -15.73 5.19 -31.45
N TYR A 112 -16.84 5.54 -32.10
CA TYR A 112 -17.65 4.60 -32.86
C TYR A 112 -17.21 4.68 -34.33
N PRO A 113 -17.03 3.54 -35.02
CA PRO A 113 -16.66 3.54 -36.43
C PRO A 113 -17.73 4.24 -37.27
N GLU A 114 -17.29 5.08 -38.21
CA GLU A 114 -18.15 5.95 -39.03
C GLU A 114 -19.22 5.18 -39.83
N ASP A 115 -18.96 3.90 -40.12
CA ASP A 115 -19.81 3.05 -40.96
C ASP A 115 -20.89 2.26 -40.20
N VAL A 116 -20.98 2.39 -38.87
CA VAL A 116 -22.00 1.71 -38.06
C VAL A 116 -23.02 2.73 -37.56
N PRO A 117 -24.32 2.60 -37.91
CA PRO A 117 -25.34 3.51 -37.40
C PRO A 117 -25.36 3.43 -35.87
N VAL A 118 -25.01 4.53 -35.21
CA VAL A 118 -25.04 4.63 -33.75
C VAL A 118 -26.49 4.52 -33.29
N GLU A 119 -26.79 3.45 -32.56
CA GLU A 119 -28.10 3.26 -31.96
C GLU A 119 -28.29 4.27 -30.83
N MET A 120 -28.96 5.39 -31.12
CA MET A 120 -29.11 6.53 -30.21
C MET A 120 -29.82 6.18 -28.89
N SER A 121 -30.57 5.07 -28.85
CA SER A 121 -31.21 4.50 -27.66
C SER A 121 -30.23 4.01 -26.60
N LYS A 122 -28.97 3.74 -26.97
CA LYS A 122 -27.91 3.28 -26.06
C LYS A 122 -26.96 4.41 -25.64
N TRP A 123 -27.11 5.61 -26.22
CA TRP A 123 -26.18 6.71 -25.99
C TRP A 123 -26.49 7.39 -24.64
N GLU A 124 -25.60 7.23 -23.66
CA GLU A 124 -25.77 7.82 -22.32
C GLU A 124 -25.25 9.28 -22.20
N GLY A 125 -24.86 9.89 -23.32
CA GLY A 125 -24.40 11.28 -23.37
C GLY A 125 -22.91 11.46 -23.04
N CYS A 126 -22.36 12.59 -23.47
CA CYS A 126 -21.00 13.01 -23.14
C CYS A 126 -21.08 13.95 -21.93
N VAL A 127 -20.51 13.56 -20.78
CA VAL A 127 -20.40 14.45 -19.62
C VAL A 127 -19.29 15.45 -19.91
N THR A 128 -19.65 16.66 -20.32
CA THR A 128 -18.72 17.78 -20.40
C THR A 128 -18.45 18.27 -18.98
N VAL A 129 -17.29 17.91 -18.43
CA VAL A 129 -16.78 18.53 -17.20
C VAL A 129 -16.23 19.91 -17.59
N GLY A 130 -16.98 20.95 -17.26
CA GLY A 130 -16.55 22.35 -17.33
C GLY A 130 -15.86 22.82 -16.05
#